data_AF-A0A0F9DPT8-F1
#
_entry.id   AF-A0A0F9DPT8-F1
#
_cell.length_a   1.000
_cell.length_b   1.000
_cell.length_c   1.000
_cell.angle_alpha   90.00
_cell.angle_beta   90.00
_cell.angle_gamma   90.00
#
_symmetry.space_group_name_H-M   'P 1'
#
loop_
_entity.id
_entity.type
_entity.pdbx_description
1 polymer ?
#
loop_
_entity_poly.entity_id
_entity_poly.type
_entity_poly.pdbx_seq_one_letter_code
_entity_poly.pdbx_strand_id
1 'polypeptide(L)' 'MSRRHAAEKREILPDAKYGDTVLTKFMNNLMIDGKKSVAERIVYNAFERVEQRLK' A
#
# COMPACT_ATOMS: atom_id res chain seq x y z
N MET A 1 -15.76 -11.54 15.29
CA MET A 1 -15.46 -10.43 16.22
C MET A 1 -15.25 -11.04 17.59
N SER A 2 -14.05 -10.94 18.15
CA SER A 2 -13.73 -11.70 19.35
C SER A 2 -13.77 -10.80 20.58
N ARG A 3 -14.54 -11.21 21.59
CA ARG A 3 -14.61 -10.54 22.89
C ARG A 3 -13.51 -11.02 23.86
N ARG A 4 -12.76 -12.07 23.54
CA ARG A 4 -11.76 -12.71 24.43
C ARG A 4 -10.43 -13.10 23.78
N HIS A 5 -10.36 -13.19 22.46
CA HIS A 5 -9.15 -13.60 21.73
C HIS A 5 -8.70 -12.52 20.74
N ALA A 6 -7.41 -12.27 20.67
CA ALA A 6 -6.84 -11.39 19.66
C ALA A 6 -7.12 -11.96 18.25
N ALA A 7 -7.44 -11.09 17.30
CA ALA A 7 -7.52 -11.49 15.91
C ALA A 7 -6.11 -11.76 15.38
N GLU A 8 -5.97 -12.81 14.58
CA GLU A 8 -4.72 -13.10 13.90
C GLU A 8 -4.33 -11.96 12.97
N LYS A 9 -3.05 -11.59 12.99
CA LYS A 9 -2.51 -10.59 12.08
C LYS A 9 -2.45 -11.21 10.69
N ARG A 10 -3.17 -10.62 9.75
CA ARG A 10 -3.11 -11.03 8.34
C ARG A 10 -1.75 -10.64 7.78
N GLU A 11 -1.08 -11.60 7.17
CA GLU A 11 0.13 -11.34 6.40
C GLU A 11 -0.23 -10.61 5.11
N ILE A 12 0.59 -9.62 4.76
CA ILE A 12 0.47 -8.84 3.54
C ILE A 12 1.62 -9.19 2.62
N LEU A 13 1.31 -9.34 1.33
CA LEU A 13 2.34 -9.53 0.32
C LEU A 13 3.14 -8.23 0.16
N PRO A 14 4.45 -8.32 -0.15
CA PRO A 14 5.26 -7.14 -0.45
C PRO A 14 4.83 -6.48 -1.77
N ASP A 15 5.25 -5.23 -1.95
CA ASP A 15 4.91 -4.45 -3.13
C ASP A 15 5.55 -5.05 -4.39
N ALA A 16 4.84 -5.01 -5.52
CA ALA A 16 5.32 -5.63 -6.76
C ALA A 16 6.51 -4.92 -7.40
N LYS A 17 6.69 -3.61 -7.16
CA LYS A 17 7.76 -2.81 -7.77
C LYS A 17 8.97 -2.67 -6.86
N TYR A 18 8.75 -2.42 -5.58
CA TYR A 18 9.82 -2.14 -4.61
C TYR A 18 10.04 -3.25 -3.59
N GLY A 19 9.18 -4.28 -3.55
CA GLY A 19 9.31 -5.37 -2.58
C GLY A 19 9.01 -4.96 -1.13
N ASP A 20 8.47 -3.76 -0.90
CA ASP A 20 8.27 -3.21 0.44
C ASP A 20 6.86 -3.50 0.97
N THR A 21 6.79 -4.03 2.20
CA THR A 21 5.54 -4.34 2.90
C THR A 21 4.86 -3.09 3.47
N VAL A 22 5.63 -2.07 3.86
CA VAL A 22 5.14 -0.77 4.33
C VAL A 22 4.43 -0.05 3.19
N LEU A 23 5.03 -0.07 1.99
CA LEU A 23 4.43 0.55 0.81
C LEU A 23 3.12 -0.13 0.43
N THR A 24 3.06 -1.47 0.47
CA THR A 24 1.80 -2.20 0.22
C THR A 24 0.73 -1.85 1.25
N LYS A 25 1.11 -1.71 2.53
CA LYS A 25 0.18 -1.32 3.59
C LYS A 25 -0.36 0.10 3.38
N PHE A 26 0.49 1.01 2.90
CA PHE A 26 0.10 2.36 2.52
C PHE A 26 -0.89 2.36 1.34
N MET A 27 -0.60 1.60 0.28
CA MET A 27 -1.50 1.46 -0.87
C MET A 27 -2.87 0.89 -0.47
N ASN A 28 -2.89 -0.12 0.41
CA ASN A 28 -4.15 -0.72 0.89
C ASN A 28 -5.01 0.26 1.68
N ASN A 29 -4.39 1.19 2.42
CA ASN A 29 -5.12 2.25 3.14
C ASN A 29 -5.59 3.38 2.22
N LEU A 30 -4.83 3.68 1.14
CA LEU A 30 -5.21 4.67 0.13
C LEU A 30 -6.35 4.19 -0.78
N MET A 31 -6.45 2.88 -0.97
CA MET A 31 -7.37 2.26 -1.91
C MET A 31 -8.84 2.47 -1.52
N ILE A 32 -9.64 2.95 -2.47
CA ILE A 32 -11.09 3.12 -2.34
C ILE A 32 -11.79 2.08 -3.22
N ASP A 33 -12.87 1.49 -2.73
CA ASP A 33 -13.67 0.45 -3.41
C ASP A 33 -12.87 -0.77 -3.89
N GLY A 34 -11.74 -1.10 -3.25
CA GLY A 34 -10.88 -2.22 -3.67
C GLY A 34 -10.14 -2.00 -4.99
N LYS A 35 -10.07 -0.77 -5.49
CA LYS A 35 -9.41 -0.41 -6.77
C LYS A 35 -7.88 -0.37 -6.64
N LYS A 36 -7.23 -1.53 -6.51
CA LYS A 36 -5.78 -1.63 -6.25
C LYS A 36 -4.91 -1.02 -7.35
N SER A 37 -5.22 -1.32 -8.61
CA SER A 37 -4.49 -0.76 -9.76
C SER A 37 -4.52 0.77 -9.80
N VAL A 38 -5.64 1.39 -9.37
CA VAL A 38 -5.76 2.86 -9.31
C VAL A 38 -4.90 3.43 -8.18
N ALA A 39 -4.91 2.78 -7.00
CA ALA A 39 -4.08 3.18 -5.86
C ALA A 39 -2.58 3.08 -6.19
N GLU A 40 -2.14 1.96 -6.78
CA GLU A 40 -0.77 1.74 -7.23
C GLU A 40 -0.32 2.85 -8.20
N ARG A 41 -1.13 3.15 -9.22
CA ARG A 41 -0.83 4.20 -10.19
C ARG A 41 -0.68 5.58 -9.54
N ILE A 42 -1.55 5.92 -8.58
CA ILE A 42 -1.45 7.21 -7.86
C ILE A 42 -0.13 7.30 -7.10
N VAL A 43 0.22 6.26 -6.34
CA VAL A 43 1.43 6.25 -5.50
C VAL A 43 2.70 6.32 -6.34
N TYR A 44 2.80 5.50 -7.39
CA TYR A 44 3.98 5.51 -8.25
C TYR A 44 4.15 6.82 -9.01
N ASN A 45 3.06 7.39 -9.52
CA ASN A 45 3.12 8.71 -10.17
C ASN A 45 3.52 9.81 -9.17
N ALA A 46 3.10 9.70 -7.90
CA ALA A 46 3.51 10.64 -6.86
C ALA A 46 5.02 10.54 -6.58
N PHE A 47 5.57 9.32 -6.51
CA PHE A 47 7.02 9.12 -6.35
C PHE A 47 7.83 9.65 -7.52
N GLU A 48 7.38 9.45 -8.76
CA GLU A 48 8.03 10.02 -9.94
C GLU A 48 8.10 11.55 -9.86
N ARG A 49 7.01 12.20 -9.44
CA ARG A 49 6.97 13.66 -9.26
C ARG A 49 7.90 14.15 -8.15
N VAL A 50 8.04 13.39 -7.07
CA VAL A 50 8.97 13.71 -5.97
C VAL A 50 10.41 13.56 -6.45
N GLU A 51 10.72 12.48 -7.17
CA GLU A 51 12.04 12.25 -7.76
C GLU A 51 12.45 13.39 -8.70
N GLN A 52 11.53 13.85 -9.55
CA GLN A 52 11.75 14.99 -10.44
C GLN A 52 12.05 16.30 -9.71
N ARG A 53 11.52 16.49 -8.50
CA ARG A 53 11.78 17.70 -7.67
C ARG A 53 13.06 17.62 -6.85
N LEU A 54 13.54 16.40 -6.58
CA LEU A 54 14.77 16.17 -5.81
C LEU A 54 16.01 16.16 -6.71
N LYS A 55 15.84 16.03 -8.02
CA LYS A 55 16.85 16.36 -9.03
C LYS A 55 16.99 17.86 -9.20
#